data_AF-A0A2T0ZQH3-F1
#
_entry.id   AF-A0A2T0ZQH3-F1
#
_cell.length_a   1.000
_cell.length_b   1.000
_cell.length_c   1.000
_cell.angle_alpha   90.00
_cell.angle_beta   90.00
_cell.angle_gamma   90.00
#
_symmetry.space_group_name_H-M   'P 1'
#
loop_
_entity.id
_entity.type
_entity.pdbx_description
1 polymer ?
#
loop_
_entity_poly.entity_id
_entity_poly.type
_entity_poly.pdbx_seq_one_letter_code
_entity_poly.pdbx_strand_id
1 'polypeptide(L)'
;VYDVGKTRYRPPADMRRRVITRDVTCRFPGCTRKAAYCHLDHVIEYPNGPTADTNLIALCELHHRVKHQTGWQLVLHDDASIDWTSPTGRRYTTHPPGRKTPPPRRTRRNKKKTAA
;
A
#
# COMPACT_ATOMS: atom_id res chain seq x y z
N VAL A 1 -16.80 0.15 -1.83
CA VAL A 1 -16.01 -0.99 -1.30
C VAL A 1 -16.50 -2.24 -1.99
N TYR A 2 -15.60 -3.01 -2.60
CA TYR A 2 -15.89 -4.32 -3.18
C TYR A 2 -15.12 -5.39 -2.40
N ASP A 3 -15.84 -6.27 -1.72
CA ASP A 3 -15.32 -7.26 -0.78
C ASP A 3 -15.95 -8.63 -1.05
N VAL A 4 -15.15 -9.70 -1.08
CA VAL A 4 -15.63 -11.09 -1.20
C VAL A 4 -15.34 -11.93 0.06
N GLY A 5 -15.00 -11.28 1.17
CA GLY A 5 -14.76 -11.86 2.47
C GLY A 5 -13.44 -12.63 2.59
N LYS A 6 -13.39 -13.51 3.59
CA LYS A 6 -12.22 -14.32 3.96
C LYS A 6 -12.32 -15.78 3.52
N THR A 7 -13.26 -16.10 2.64
CA THR A 7 -13.47 -17.46 2.10
C THR A 7 -12.75 -17.69 0.78
N ARG A 8 -12.21 -16.62 0.17
CA ARG A 8 -11.57 -16.68 -1.14
C ARG A 8 -10.28 -15.88 -1.15
N TYR A 9 -9.14 -16.57 -1.36
CA TYR A 9 -7.83 -15.92 -1.50
C TYR A 9 -7.69 -15.17 -2.83
N ARG A 10 -8.09 -15.79 -3.95
CA ARG A 10 -7.91 -15.21 -5.30
C ARG A 10 -8.96 -14.14 -5.59
N PRO A 11 -8.56 -12.87 -5.84
CA PRO A 11 -9.50 -11.81 -6.21
C PRO A 11 -10.24 -12.12 -7.52
N PRO A 12 -11.55 -11.85 -7.61
CA PRO A 12 -12.30 -11.87 -8.87
C PRO A 12 -11.69 -10.96 -9.95
N ALA A 13 -11.98 -11.23 -11.23
CA ALA A 13 -11.40 -10.50 -12.35
C ALA A 13 -11.79 -9.01 -12.39
N ASP A 14 -13.02 -8.69 -12.01
CA ASP A 14 -13.54 -7.32 -11.89
C ASP A 14 -12.93 -6.58 -10.69
N MET A 15 -12.74 -7.26 -9.54
CA MET A 15 -11.96 -6.72 -8.42
C MET A 15 -10.52 -6.42 -8.85
N ARG A 16 -9.90 -7.35 -9.58
CA ARG A 16 -8.56 -7.16 -10.14
C ARG A 16 -8.50 -5.94 -11.04
N ARG A 17 -9.48 -5.79 -11.93
CA ARG A 17 -9.58 -4.62 -12.83
C ARG A 17 -9.70 -3.32 -12.03
N ARG A 18 -10.55 -3.26 -11.00
CA ARG A 18 -10.68 -2.07 -10.14
C ARG A 18 -9.36 -1.66 -9.50
N VAL A 19 -8.64 -2.61 -8.91
CA VAL A 19 -7.35 -2.32 -8.24
C VAL A 19 -6.29 -1.89 -9.25
N ILE A 20 -6.19 -2.55 -10.41
CA ILE A 20 -5.24 -2.16 -11.47
C ILE A 20 -5.53 -0.76 -12.01
N THR A 21 -6.81 -0.44 -12.26
CA THR A 21 -7.22 0.89 -12.74
C THR A 21 -6.96 1.97 -11.69
N ARG A 22 -7.18 1.67 -10.41
CA ARG A 22 -6.86 2.59 -9.30
C ARG A 22 -5.36 2.82 -9.22
N ASP A 23 -4.57 1.75 -9.15
CA ASP A 23 -3.17 1.83 -8.79
C ASP A 23 -2.29 2.32 -9.94
N VAL A 24 -2.64 1.96 -11.19
CA VAL A 24 -1.98 2.33 -12.47
C VAL A 24 -0.53 1.85 -12.60
N THR A 25 0.29 2.01 -11.56
CA THR A 25 1.65 1.50 -11.40
C THR A 25 1.78 0.71 -10.09
N CYS A 26 2.88 -0.02 -9.96
CA CYS A 26 3.32 -0.61 -8.71
C CYS A 26 3.28 0.43 -7.58
N ARG A 27 2.74 0.05 -6.42
CA ARG A 27 2.49 0.95 -5.30
C ARG A 27 3.66 1.15 -4.34
N PHE A 28 4.75 0.41 -4.56
CA PHE A 28 6.00 0.59 -3.83
C PHE A 28 6.64 1.96 -4.13
N PRO A 29 7.27 2.64 -3.16
CA PRO A 29 7.87 3.96 -3.35
C PRO A 29 8.79 4.05 -4.57
N GLY A 30 8.50 4.98 -5.48
CA GLY A 30 9.33 5.27 -6.66
C GLY A 30 9.21 4.28 -7.82
N CYS A 31 8.42 3.21 -7.71
CA CYS A 31 8.29 2.23 -8.79
C CYS A 31 7.30 2.69 -9.88
N THR A 32 7.69 2.57 -11.15
CA THR A 32 6.88 2.99 -12.31
C THR A 32 6.34 1.82 -13.14
N ARG A 33 6.58 0.56 -12.72
CA ARG A 33 6.07 -0.64 -13.42
C ARG A 33 4.54 -0.58 -13.50
N LYS A 34 3.96 -0.71 -14.71
CA LYS A 34 2.50 -0.69 -14.91
C LYS A 34 1.80 -1.78 -14.07
N ALA A 35 0.72 -1.41 -13.38
CA ALA A 35 -0.06 -2.30 -12.53
C ALA A 35 -0.68 -3.48 -13.30
N ALA A 36 -0.88 -3.35 -14.60
CA ALA A 36 -1.32 -4.44 -15.48
C ALA A 36 -0.38 -5.67 -15.43
N TYR A 37 0.91 -5.46 -15.16
CA TYR A 37 1.92 -6.51 -15.02
C TYR A 37 2.25 -6.84 -13.55
N CYS A 38 1.43 -6.37 -12.61
CA CYS A 38 1.62 -6.59 -11.18
C CYS A 38 0.72 -7.70 -10.64
N HIS A 39 1.15 -8.27 -9.52
CA HIS A 39 0.31 -9.10 -8.67
C HIS A 39 -0.49 -8.22 -7.73
N LEU A 40 -1.68 -8.69 -7.35
CA LEU A 40 -2.42 -8.06 -6.27
C LEU A 40 -2.03 -8.73 -4.97
N ASP A 41 -1.70 -7.89 -4.00
CA ASP A 41 -1.14 -8.30 -2.73
C ASP A 41 -2.02 -7.78 -1.59
N HIS A 42 -2.31 -8.66 -0.64
CA HIS A 42 -3.10 -8.31 0.54
C HIS A 42 -2.27 -7.45 1.50
N VAL A 43 -2.80 -6.30 1.90
CA VAL A 43 -2.16 -5.42 2.90
C VAL A 43 -2.21 -6.07 4.27
N ILE A 44 -3.42 -6.41 4.72
CA ILE A 44 -3.65 -7.33 5.83
C ILE A 44 -3.71 -8.73 5.23
N GLU A 45 -2.71 -9.55 5.54
CA GLU A 45 -2.55 -10.88 4.95
C GLU A 45 -3.81 -11.73 5.11
N TYR A 46 -4.17 -12.44 4.04
CA TYR A 46 -5.21 -13.46 4.12
C TYR A 46 -4.73 -14.63 4.99
N PRO A 47 -5.59 -15.26 5.82
CA PRO A 47 -7.02 -14.99 6.01
C PRO A 47 -7.33 -13.94 7.09
N ASN A 48 -6.31 -13.30 7.68
CA ASN A 48 -6.50 -12.29 8.72
C ASN A 48 -7.23 -11.04 8.18
N GLY A 49 -6.97 -10.69 6.92
CA GLY A 49 -7.70 -9.67 6.15
C GLY A 49 -8.62 -10.26 5.08
N PRO A 50 -9.67 -9.53 4.68
CA PRO A 50 -10.55 -9.94 3.59
C PRO A 50 -9.88 -9.79 2.23
N THR A 51 -10.36 -10.51 1.23
CA THR A 51 -10.08 -10.19 -0.17
C THR A 51 -11.01 -9.08 -0.60
N ALA A 52 -10.53 -7.84 -0.53
CA ALA A 52 -11.29 -6.63 -0.83
C ALA A 52 -10.44 -5.64 -1.63
N ASP A 53 -11.07 -4.81 -2.46
CA ASP A 53 -10.37 -3.75 -3.20
C ASP A 53 -9.65 -2.75 -2.28
N THR A 54 -10.17 -2.52 -1.08
CA THR A 54 -9.56 -1.71 -0.01
C THR A 54 -8.49 -2.44 0.80
N ASN A 55 -8.26 -3.73 0.59
CA ASN A 55 -7.19 -4.51 1.22
C ASN A 55 -6.16 -5.04 0.20
N LEU A 56 -6.29 -4.70 -1.08
CA LEU A 56 -5.39 -5.15 -2.15
C LEU A 56 -4.61 -3.98 -2.74
N ILE A 57 -3.33 -4.20 -3.04
CA ILE A 57 -2.47 -3.26 -3.77
C ILE A 57 -1.73 -3.94 -4.92
N ALA A 58 -1.44 -3.21 -5.98
CA ALA A 58 -0.63 -3.70 -7.08
C ALA A 58 0.87 -3.60 -6.76
N LEU A 59 1.56 -4.75 -6.74
CA LEU A 59 3.02 -4.82 -6.60
C LEU A 59 3.64 -5.62 -7.74
N CYS A 60 4.75 -5.13 -8.30
CA CYS A 60 5.54 -5.94 -9.22
C CYS A 60 6.20 -7.11 -8.48
N GLU A 61 6.59 -8.15 -9.21
CA GLU A 61 7.18 -9.35 -8.61
C GLU A 61 8.34 -9.05 -7.64
N LEU A 62 9.24 -8.14 -8.02
CA LEU A 62 10.35 -7.73 -7.16
C LEU A 62 9.86 -7.12 -5.83
N HIS A 63 8.95 -6.14 -5.88
CA HIS A 63 8.50 -5.45 -4.67
C HIS A 63 7.51 -6.28 -3.85
N HIS A 64 6.80 -7.20 -4.48
CA HIS A 64 6.03 -8.22 -3.79
C HIS A 64 6.96 -9.06 -2.89
N ARG A 65 8.07 -9.56 -3.45
CA ARG A 65 9.08 -10.29 -2.66
C ARG A 65 9.69 -9.42 -1.57
N VAL A 66 10.07 -8.17 -1.88
CA VAL A 66 10.61 -7.24 -0.88
C VAL A 66 9.66 -7.07 0.30
N LYS A 67 8.37 -6.81 0.06
CA LYS A 67 7.39 -6.65 1.15
C LYS A 67 7.34 -7.89 2.06
N HIS A 68 7.32 -9.09 1.48
CA HIS A 68 7.18 -10.33 2.25
C HIS A 68 8.48 -10.81 2.92
N GLN A 69 9.64 -10.51 2.32
CA GLN A 69 10.93 -11.07 2.75
C GLN A 69 11.78 -10.07 3.53
N THR A 70 11.39 -8.81 3.56
CA THR A 70 12.14 -7.76 4.24
C THR A 70 11.15 -6.99 5.11
N GLY A 71 11.59 -6.51 6.29
CA GLY A 71 10.72 -5.91 7.32
C GLY A 71 10.07 -4.57 6.96
N TRP A 72 9.70 -4.36 5.70
CA TRP A 72 8.84 -3.27 5.27
C TRP A 72 7.44 -3.47 5.84
N GLN A 73 6.88 -2.37 6.31
CA GLN A 73 5.50 -2.31 6.79
C GLN A 73 4.75 -1.29 5.95
N LEU A 74 3.43 -1.46 5.86
CA LEU A 74 2.60 -0.52 5.15
C LEU A 74 1.22 -0.37 5.82
N VAL A 75 0.63 0.81 5.65
CA VAL A 75 -0.77 1.10 5.99
C VAL A 75 -1.45 1.63 4.74
N LEU A 76 -2.52 0.98 4.30
CA LEU A 76 -3.37 1.44 3.21
C LEU A 76 -4.56 2.17 3.80
N HIS A 77 -4.78 3.41 3.36
CA HIS A 77 -5.86 4.28 3.81
C HIS A 77 -7.08 4.19 2.90
N ASP A 78 -8.24 4.64 3.37
CA ASP A 78 -9.51 4.64 2.61
C ASP A 78 -9.43 5.42 1.29
N ASP A 79 -8.52 6.39 1.26
CA ASP A 79 -8.25 7.25 0.13
C ASP A 79 -7.27 6.63 -0.89
N ALA A 80 -6.87 5.37 -0.64
CA ALA A 80 -5.90 4.55 -1.37
C ALA A 80 -4.45 5.08 -1.37
N SER A 81 -4.14 6.08 -0.54
CA SER A 81 -2.76 6.38 -0.18
C SER A 81 -2.17 5.27 0.69
N ILE A 82 -0.86 5.07 0.57
CA ILE A 82 -0.14 4.05 1.32
C ILE A 82 1.03 4.70 2.03
N ASP A 83 1.06 4.55 3.35
CA ASP A 83 2.23 4.88 4.16
C ASP A 83 3.11 3.65 4.32
N TRP A 84 4.28 3.68 3.70
CA TRP A 84 5.32 2.67 3.80
C TRP A 84 6.32 3.04 4.90
N THR A 85 6.76 2.05 5.67
CA THR A 85 7.90 2.17 6.59
C THR A 85 8.96 1.14 6.20
N SER A 86 10.18 1.61 5.93
CA SER A 86 11.31 0.73 5.62
C SER A 86 11.78 -0.03 6.87
N PRO A 87 12.57 -1.11 6.71
CA PRO A 87 13.18 -1.82 7.84
C PRO A 87 14.05 -0.93 8.73
N THR A 88 14.58 0.15 8.17
CA THR A 88 15.38 1.18 8.86
C THR A 88 14.55 2.34 9.41
N GLY A 89 13.21 2.27 9.35
CA GLY A 89 12.29 3.27 9.90
C GLY A 89 12.04 4.50 9.01
N ARG A 90 12.54 4.54 7.77
CA ARG A 90 12.22 5.63 6.83
C ARG A 90 10.78 5.52 6.35
N ARG A 91 10.08 6.64 6.26
CA ARG A 91 8.67 6.69 5.85
C ARG A 91 8.50 7.30 4.47
N TYR A 92 7.61 6.71 3.68
CA TYR A 92 7.25 7.16 2.35
C TYR A 92 5.73 7.08 2.19
N THR A 93 5.13 8.04 1.50
CA THR A 93 3.72 7.99 1.15
C THR A 93 3.60 7.88 -0.36
N THR A 94 2.81 6.92 -0.86
CA THR A 94 2.49 6.79 -2.29
C THR A 94 1.00 7.01 -2.52
N HIS A 95 0.64 7.65 -3.63
CA HIS A 95 -0.75 7.93 -3.99
C HIS A 95 -1.11 7.31 -5.34
N PRO A 96 -2.36 6.85 -5.55
CA PRO A 96 -2.84 6.48 -6.87
C PRO A 96 -2.64 7.68 -7.82
N PRO A 97 -2.25 7.46 -9.09
CA PRO A 97 -2.08 8.58 -10.02
C PRO A 97 -3.35 9.43 -10.13
N GLY A 98 -3.15 10.75 -10.24
CA GLY A 98 -4.25 11.73 -10.24
C GLY A 98 -4.68 12.22 -8.85
N ARG A 99 -4.26 11.56 -7.76
CA ARG A 99 -4.49 12.06 -6.40
C ARG A 99 -3.28 12.91 -5.97
N LYS A 100 -3.49 14.22 -5.75
CA LYS A 100 -2.44 15.11 -5.25
C LYS A 100 -2.05 14.67 -3.83
N THR A 101 -0.75 14.54 -3.56
CA THR A 101 -0.23 14.38 -2.20
C THR A 101 -0.72 15.56 -1.36
N PRO A 102 -1.50 15.36 -0.28
CA PRO A 102 -1.69 16.43 0.69
C PRO A 102 -0.30 16.78 1.27
N PRO A 103 -0.01 18.08 1.52
CA PRO A 103 1.30 18.47 2.01
C PRO A 103 1.68 17.65 3.25
N PRO A 104 2.96 17.27 3.43
CA PRO A 104 3.37 16.42 4.52
C PRO A 104 2.90 17.03 5.84
N ARG A 105 2.16 16.25 6.63
CA ARG A 105 1.71 16.70 7.95
C ARG A 105 2.96 16.90 8.81
N ARG A 106 3.37 18.16 8.99
CA ARG A 106 4.50 18.52 9.84
C ARG A 106 4.31 17.88 11.21
N THR A 107 5.09 16.86 11.52
CA THR A 107 5.17 16.37 12.89
C THR A 107 5.78 17.50 13.71
N ARG A 108 5.02 18.04 14.67
CA ARG A 108 5.58 18.97 15.66
C ARG A 108 6.66 18.20 16.42
N ARG A 109 7.93 18.49 16.11
CA ARG A 109 9.07 18.01 16.90
C ARG A 109 8.94 18.63 18.29
N ASN A 110 8.55 17.83 19.28
CA ASN A 110 8.59 18.27 20.68
C ASN A 110 10.05 18.56 21.03
N LYS A 111 10.41 19.84 21.16
CA LYS A 111 11.66 20.25 21.82
C LYS A 111 11.51 19.87 23.30
N LYS A 112 12.15 18.79 23.74
CA LYS A 112 12.41 18.59 25.17
C LYS A 112 13.25 19.78 25.64
N LYS A 113 12.70 20.61 26.53
CA LYS A 113 13.49 21.58 27.31
C LYS A 113 14.32 20.76 28.30
N THR A 114 15.63 20.67 28.09
CA THR A 114 16.57 20.39 29.17
C THR A 114 16.70 21.68 29.96
N ALA A 115 16.19 21.69 31.20
CA ALA A 115 16.53 22.69 32.20
C ALA A 115 17.74 22.17 32.98
N ALA A 116 18.73 23.04 33.16
CA ALA A 116 19.85 22.89 34.07
C ALA A 116 19.45 23.36 35.48
#